data_AF-A0A413YHI6-F1
#
_entry.id   AF-A0A413YHI6-F1
#
_cell.length_a   1.000
_cell.length_b   1.000
_cell.length_c   1.000
_cell.angle_alpha   90.00
_cell.angle_beta   90.00
_cell.angle_gamma   90.00
#
_symmetry.space_group_name_H-M   'P 1'
#
loop_
_entity.id
_entity.type
_entity.pdbx_description
1 polymer ?
#
loop_
_entity_poly.entity_id
_entity_poly.type
_entity_poly.pdbx_seq_one_letter_code
_entity_poly.pdbx_strand_id
1 'polypeptide(L)'
;MNKIVTSENIQAILAAGESDTVEFKTKVRSSIHVLPKIISAFANTNGGILILGYDEMARKITGTSNAEIEIIQSAISNNNLDDICSVYSLVYNEKTLIIVQVKKSTSLVIAGGGAYVRKGDNNIITLSSKEVVNKIASTTSNYNSVTSQELLERLEKKTEQIYEELIRSQKEHEEELKAQKLEHDKELKSAKRSNWFFCILSAVIGYGLGKFF
;
A
#
# COMPACT_ATOMS: atom_id res chain seq x y z
N MET A 1 -7.16 -4.13 21.29
CA MET A 1 -5.78 -4.62 21.10
C MET A 1 -4.88 -3.70 21.90
N ASN A 2 -3.94 -4.21 22.70
CA ASN A 2 -3.06 -3.35 23.47
C ASN A 2 -2.06 -2.66 22.53
N LYS A 3 -1.84 -1.37 22.74
CA LYS A 3 -0.86 -0.58 21.99
C LYS A 3 0.53 -1.12 22.30
N ILE A 4 1.23 -1.65 21.28
CA ILE A 4 2.59 -2.17 21.45
C ILE A 4 3.67 -1.12 21.17
N VAL A 5 3.34 -0.03 20.48
CA VAL A 5 4.23 1.11 20.24
C VAL A 5 3.82 2.23 21.18
N THR A 6 4.77 2.70 21.97
CA THR A 6 4.55 3.71 23.00
C THR A 6 5.68 4.72 23.01
N SER A 7 5.53 5.81 23.77
CA SER A 7 6.56 6.85 23.89
C SER A 7 7.87 6.30 24.45
N GLU A 8 7.81 5.22 25.23
CA GLU A 8 8.98 4.60 25.87
C GLU A 8 9.80 3.74 24.91
N ASN A 9 9.19 3.14 23.88
CA ASN A 9 9.87 2.20 22.99
C ASN A 9 10.04 2.69 21.54
N ILE A 10 9.35 3.76 21.14
CA ILE A 10 9.39 4.28 19.77
C ILE A 10 10.82 4.62 19.33
N GLN A 11 11.65 5.19 20.21
CA GLN A 11 13.04 5.49 19.89
C GLN A 11 13.84 4.24 19.49
N ALA A 12 13.65 3.14 20.21
CA ALA A 12 14.34 1.88 19.93
C ALA A 12 13.88 1.27 18.60
N ILE A 13 12.57 1.35 18.30
CA ILE A 13 12.01 0.88 17.03
C ILE A 13 12.57 1.70 15.86
N LEU A 14 12.55 3.04 15.95
CA LEU A 14 13.10 3.92 14.93
C LEU A 14 14.63 3.75 14.79
N ALA A 15 15.33 3.37 15.87
CA ALA A 15 16.76 3.07 15.84
C ALA A 15 17.06 1.77 15.09
N ALA A 16 16.28 0.71 15.37
CA ALA A 16 16.43 -0.61 14.76
C ALA A 16 16.18 -0.61 13.23
N GLY A 17 15.32 0.29 12.74
CA GLY A 17 15.02 0.42 11.32
C GLY A 17 13.86 -0.47 10.88
N GLU A 18 13.64 -0.50 9.56
CA GLU A 18 12.64 -1.39 8.96
C GLU A 18 13.08 -2.86 9.01
N SER A 19 12.09 -3.76 9.02
CA SER A 19 12.31 -5.21 9.14
C SER A 19 11.17 -6.01 8.53
N ASP A 20 11.17 -7.32 8.75
CA ASP A 20 10.05 -8.20 8.41
C ASP A 20 8.76 -7.88 9.20
N THR A 21 8.84 -7.14 10.31
CA THR A 21 7.70 -6.78 11.17
C THR A 21 7.51 -5.28 11.39
N VAL A 22 8.40 -4.44 10.83
CA VAL A 22 8.35 -2.98 10.95
C VAL A 22 8.46 -2.35 9.57
N GLU A 23 7.56 -1.46 9.22
CA GLU A 23 7.64 -0.65 7.99
C GLU A 23 7.38 0.82 8.28
N PHE A 24 8.09 1.69 7.56
CA PHE A 24 8.02 3.13 7.71
C PHE A 24 7.52 3.79 6.41
N LYS A 25 6.71 4.83 6.59
CA LYS A 25 6.23 5.67 5.50
C LYS A 25 6.25 7.13 5.91
N THR A 26 6.69 7.98 5.00
CA THR A 26 6.84 9.41 5.27
C THR A 26 5.51 10.15 5.34
N LYS A 27 4.52 9.78 4.52
CA LYS A 27 3.22 10.46 4.41
C LYS A 27 2.08 9.46 4.22
N VAL A 28 0.90 9.80 4.75
CA VAL A 28 -0.31 8.97 4.63
C VAL A 28 -0.85 8.97 3.20
N ARG A 29 -1.04 10.14 2.59
CA ARG A 29 -1.66 10.27 1.27
C ARG A 29 -0.93 9.53 0.16
N SER A 30 0.40 9.52 0.18
CA SER A 30 1.20 8.78 -0.81
C SER A 30 1.26 7.27 -0.55
N SER A 31 0.83 6.82 0.63
CA SER A 31 0.96 5.41 1.04
C SER A 31 -0.39 4.71 1.17
N ILE A 32 -1.50 5.45 1.03
CA ILE A 32 -2.84 4.92 1.30
C ILE A 32 -3.25 3.81 0.33
N HIS A 33 -2.81 3.88 -0.93
CA HIS A 33 -3.12 2.87 -1.95
C HIS A 33 -2.37 1.55 -1.71
N VAL A 34 -1.16 1.60 -1.13
CA VAL A 34 -0.40 0.38 -0.77
C VAL A 34 -0.73 -0.15 0.62
N LEU A 35 -1.48 0.59 1.43
CA LEU A 35 -1.80 0.21 2.81
C LEU A 35 -2.46 -1.18 2.92
N PRO A 36 -3.50 -1.52 2.13
CA PRO A 36 -4.13 -2.84 2.23
C PRO A 36 -3.16 -3.98 1.89
N LYS A 37 -2.28 -3.78 0.91
CA LYS A 37 -1.22 -4.72 0.52
C LYS A 37 -0.22 -4.95 1.66
N ILE A 38 0.23 -3.89 2.33
CA ILE A 38 1.14 -3.98 3.49
C ILE A 38 0.47 -4.75 4.63
N ILE A 39 -0.80 -4.43 4.95
CA ILE A 39 -1.56 -5.12 5.99
C ILE A 39 -1.71 -6.61 5.67
N SER A 40 -2.10 -6.96 4.44
CA SER A 40 -2.19 -8.36 3.99
C SER A 40 -0.86 -9.09 4.19
N ALA A 41 0.25 -8.48 3.78
CA ALA A 41 1.58 -9.05 3.92
C ALA A 41 1.98 -9.31 5.37
N PHE A 42 1.73 -8.35 6.27
CA PHE A 42 1.99 -8.53 7.71
C PHE A 42 1.10 -9.62 8.30
N ALA A 43 -0.21 -9.55 8.08
CA ALA A 43 -1.18 -10.49 8.66
C ALA A 43 -0.90 -11.94 8.23
N ASN A 44 -0.49 -12.16 6.98
CA ASN A 44 -0.19 -13.48 6.44
C ASN A 44 1.19 -14.04 6.85
N THR A 45 1.99 -13.26 7.60
CA THR A 45 3.36 -13.62 8.00
C THR A 45 3.47 -13.65 9.53
N ASN A 46 4.01 -12.60 10.15
CA ASN A 46 4.28 -12.53 11.59
C ASN A 46 3.47 -11.44 12.30
N GLY A 47 2.53 -10.79 11.61
CA GLY A 47 1.99 -9.50 12.01
C GLY A 47 3.05 -8.41 11.82
N GLY A 48 2.81 -7.24 12.40
CA GLY A 48 3.78 -6.16 12.36
C GLY A 48 3.20 -4.79 12.70
N ILE A 49 4.02 -3.78 12.53
CA ILE A 49 3.68 -2.37 12.71
C ILE A 49 4.09 -1.57 11.48
N LEU A 50 3.20 -0.71 11.04
CA LEU A 50 3.48 0.34 10.07
C LEU A 50 3.45 1.69 10.79
N ILE A 51 4.55 2.44 10.70
CA ILE A 51 4.66 3.79 11.27
C ILE A 51 4.67 4.82 10.15
N LEU A 52 3.69 5.72 10.20
CA LEU A 52 3.53 6.83 9.28
C LEU A 52 4.02 8.12 9.94
N GLY A 53 4.74 8.95 9.17
CA GLY A 53 5.35 10.20 9.66
C GLY A 53 6.83 10.08 9.97
N TYR A 54 7.52 9.07 9.42
CA TYR A 54 8.96 8.89 9.58
C TYR A 54 9.63 8.58 8.23
N ASP A 55 10.79 9.19 8.02
CA ASP A 55 11.66 8.99 6.87
C ASP A 55 12.86 8.15 7.29
N GLU A 56 12.89 6.88 6.87
CA GLU A 56 13.97 5.95 7.18
C GLU A 56 15.31 6.39 6.58
N MET A 57 15.30 6.83 5.33
CA MET A 57 16.52 7.22 4.61
C MET A 57 17.18 8.44 5.24
N ALA A 58 16.38 9.45 5.59
CA ALA A 58 16.87 10.66 6.26
C ALA A 58 16.98 10.50 7.79
N ARG A 59 16.57 9.34 8.34
CA ARG A 59 16.39 9.08 9.78
C ARG A 59 15.69 10.22 10.52
N LYS A 60 14.58 10.70 9.94
CA LYS A 60 13.93 11.95 10.35
C LYS A 60 12.43 11.77 10.55
N ILE A 61 11.93 12.32 11.66
CA ILE A 61 10.50 12.41 11.90
C ILE A 61 9.91 13.52 11.01
N THR A 62 9.08 13.13 10.05
CA THR A 62 8.36 14.06 9.18
C THR A 62 7.11 14.58 9.87
N GLY A 63 6.41 13.71 10.59
CA GLY A 63 5.14 13.96 11.27
C GLY A 63 3.92 13.76 10.37
N THR A 64 2.77 13.54 11.00
CA THR A 64 1.44 13.44 10.38
C THR A 64 0.45 14.35 11.12
N SER A 65 -0.81 14.33 10.72
CA SER A 65 -1.90 14.92 11.50
C SER A 65 -2.89 13.86 12.02
N ASN A 66 -3.58 14.14 13.13
CA ASN A 66 -4.67 13.27 13.62
C ASN A 66 -5.81 13.15 12.61
N ALA A 67 -6.04 14.16 11.75
CA ALA A 67 -7.05 14.10 10.69
C ALA A 67 -6.76 13.02 9.65
N GLU A 68 -5.50 12.60 9.48
CA GLU A 68 -5.14 11.52 8.55
C GLU A 68 -5.45 10.12 9.11
N ILE A 69 -5.76 9.99 10.41
CA ILE A 69 -6.20 8.72 11.01
C ILE A 69 -7.50 8.24 10.37
N GLU A 70 -8.46 9.16 10.14
CA GLU A 70 -9.74 8.84 9.54
C GLU A 70 -9.60 8.29 8.12
N ILE A 71 -8.61 8.78 7.36
CA ILE A 71 -8.29 8.29 6.01
C ILE A 71 -7.81 6.83 6.08
N ILE A 72 -6.94 6.51 7.04
CA ILE A 72 -6.41 5.16 7.26
C ILE A 72 -7.51 4.21 7.74
N GLN A 73 -8.32 4.66 8.69
CA GLN A 73 -9.46 3.89 9.19
C GLN A 73 -10.46 3.59 8.06
N SER A 74 -10.79 4.59 7.25
CA SER A 74 -11.66 4.41 6.08
C SER A 74 -11.08 3.39 5.10
N ALA A 75 -9.77 3.44 4.82
CA ALA A 75 -9.12 2.47 3.96
C ALA A 75 -9.14 1.05 4.56
N ILE A 76 -8.94 0.90 5.87
CA ILE A 76 -9.02 -0.38 6.58
C ILE A 76 -10.44 -0.95 6.48
N SER A 77 -11.47 -0.16 6.78
CA SER A 77 -12.86 -0.60 6.76
C SER A 77 -13.35 -0.94 5.34
N ASN A 78 -12.95 -0.14 4.34
CA ASN A 78 -13.27 -0.41 2.92
C ASN A 78 -12.60 -1.67 2.34
N ASN A 79 -11.67 -2.27 3.09
CA ASN A 79 -11.01 -3.53 2.76
C ASN A 79 -11.34 -4.64 3.78
N ASN A 80 -12.28 -4.42 4.70
CA ASN A 80 -12.69 -5.36 5.74
C ASN A 80 -11.52 -5.85 6.64
N LEU A 81 -10.61 -4.94 7.00
CA LEU A 81 -9.40 -5.23 7.78
C LEU A 81 -9.51 -4.86 9.27
N ASP A 82 -10.68 -4.41 9.73
CA ASP A 82 -10.91 -3.91 11.11
C ASP A 82 -10.60 -4.98 12.17
N ASP A 83 -10.92 -6.24 11.86
CA ASP A 83 -10.72 -7.37 12.76
C ASP A 83 -9.26 -7.75 12.97
N ILE A 84 -8.33 -7.25 12.15
CA ILE A 84 -6.91 -7.57 12.22
C ILE A 84 -6.00 -6.36 12.45
N CYS A 85 -6.57 -5.15 12.44
CA CYS A 85 -5.81 -3.90 12.57
C CYS A 85 -6.20 -3.11 13.81
N SER A 86 -5.25 -2.34 14.33
CA SER A 86 -5.52 -1.27 15.30
C SER A 86 -4.73 -0.04 14.89
N VAL A 87 -5.40 1.11 14.85
CA VAL A 87 -4.80 2.38 14.45
C VAL A 87 -4.85 3.35 15.62
N TYR A 88 -3.74 4.03 15.88
CA TYR A 88 -3.67 5.08 16.89
C TYR A 88 -2.55 6.07 16.59
N SER A 89 -2.68 7.29 17.09
CA SER A 89 -1.58 8.27 17.10
C SER A 89 -0.68 8.12 18.31
N LEU A 90 0.57 8.50 18.11
CA LEU A 90 1.60 8.65 19.12
C LEU A 90 2.33 9.98 18.87
N VAL A 91 2.44 10.82 19.90
CA VAL A 91 3.25 12.05 19.81
C VAL A 91 4.68 11.73 20.25
N TYR A 92 5.65 12.02 19.40
CA TYR A 92 7.07 11.83 19.66
C TYR A 92 7.87 12.99 19.06
N ASN A 93 8.75 13.61 19.85
CA ASN A 93 9.50 14.82 19.49
C ASN A 93 8.60 15.92 18.87
N GLU A 94 7.52 16.27 19.57
CA GLU A 94 6.55 17.31 19.18
C GLU A 94 5.82 17.06 17.85
N LYS A 95 5.97 15.86 17.28
CA LYS A 95 5.33 15.45 16.04
C LYS A 95 4.43 14.25 16.26
N THR A 96 3.31 14.23 15.55
CA THR A 96 2.40 13.08 15.56
C THR A 96 2.91 12.03 14.59
N LEU A 97 2.94 10.78 15.04
CA LEU A 97 3.09 9.58 14.23
C LEU A 97 1.77 8.81 14.26
N ILE A 98 1.44 8.14 13.16
CA ILE A 98 0.32 7.19 13.15
C ILE A 98 0.88 5.78 13.09
N ILE A 99 0.40 4.95 14.02
CA ILE A 99 0.76 3.54 14.12
C ILE A 99 -0.41 2.72 13.62
N VAL A 100 -0.14 1.83 12.66
CA VAL A 100 -1.04 0.76 12.24
C VAL A 100 -0.44 -0.56 12.72
N GLN A 101 -1.07 -1.15 13.74
CA GLN A 101 -0.67 -2.42 14.31
C GLN A 101 -1.49 -3.56 13.70
N VAL A 102 -0.80 -4.55 13.14
CA VAL A 102 -1.41 -5.67 12.41
C VAL A 102 -1.14 -6.97 13.16
N LYS A 103 -2.20 -7.70 13.53
CA LYS A 103 -2.06 -9.05 14.12
C LYS A 103 -1.74 -10.07 13.03
N LYS A 104 -0.92 -11.06 13.38
CA LYS A 104 -0.84 -12.29 12.60
C LYS A 104 -2.22 -12.93 12.52
N SER A 105 -2.67 -13.22 11.32
CA SER A 105 -3.92 -13.91 11.06
C SER A 105 -3.69 -15.42 10.98
N THR A 106 -4.65 -16.19 11.49
CA THR A 106 -4.66 -17.66 11.34
C THR A 106 -5.18 -18.08 9.96
N SER A 107 -5.97 -17.22 9.31
CA SER A 107 -6.46 -17.43 7.95
C SER A 107 -5.80 -16.48 6.95
N LEU A 108 -5.68 -16.93 5.70
CA LEU A 108 -5.21 -16.08 4.61
C LEU A 108 -6.05 -14.79 4.49
N VAL A 109 -5.37 -13.65 4.51
CA VAL A 109 -5.91 -12.30 4.32
C VAL A 109 -5.61 -11.84 2.90
N ILE A 110 -6.64 -11.44 2.17
CA ILE A 110 -6.56 -10.97 0.79
C ILE A 110 -7.04 -9.53 0.79
N ALA A 111 -6.19 -8.59 0.37
CA ALA A 111 -6.49 -7.17 0.35
C ALA A 111 -5.48 -6.41 -0.52
N GLY A 112 -5.94 -5.34 -1.18
CA GLY A 112 -5.09 -4.59 -2.12
C GLY A 112 -4.84 -5.40 -3.40
N GLY A 113 -5.89 -6.08 -3.88
CA GLY A 113 -5.86 -6.81 -5.14
C GLY A 113 -5.19 -8.19 -5.11
N GLY A 114 -4.81 -8.70 -3.94
CA GLY A 114 -4.16 -10.00 -3.85
C GLY A 114 -3.85 -10.49 -2.44
N ALA A 115 -3.23 -11.67 -2.38
CA ALA A 115 -2.71 -12.26 -1.16
C ALA A 115 -1.20 -12.07 -1.11
N TYR A 116 -0.71 -11.42 -0.06
CA TYR A 116 0.70 -11.04 0.05
C TYR A 116 1.36 -11.66 1.28
N VAL A 117 2.67 -11.88 1.22
CA VAL A 117 3.50 -12.33 2.35
C VAL A 117 4.80 -11.53 2.37
N ARG A 118 5.43 -11.41 3.55
CA ARG A 118 6.76 -10.82 3.67
C ARG A 118 7.83 -11.90 3.57
N LYS A 119 8.92 -11.60 2.85
CA LYS A 119 10.07 -12.51 2.69
C LYS A 119 11.38 -11.75 2.88
N GLY A 120 11.85 -11.69 4.12
CA GLY A 120 13.01 -10.88 4.51
C GLY A 120 12.63 -9.42 4.74
N ASP A 121 13.64 -8.56 4.86
CA ASP A 121 13.44 -7.14 5.18
C ASP A 121 12.77 -6.42 4.01
N ASN A 122 11.60 -5.84 4.27
CA ASN A 122 10.82 -5.02 3.35
C ASN A 122 10.33 -5.64 2.03
N ASN A 123 10.54 -6.93 1.81
CA ASN A 123 10.12 -7.54 0.56
C ASN A 123 8.71 -8.14 0.68
N ILE A 124 7.75 -7.56 -0.03
CA ILE A 124 6.37 -8.06 -0.12
C ILE A 124 6.21 -8.85 -1.43
N ILE A 125 5.87 -10.13 -1.29
CA ILE A 125 5.68 -11.05 -2.42
C ILE A 125 4.20 -11.39 -2.56
N THR A 126 3.70 -11.35 -3.79
CA THR A 126 2.37 -11.83 -4.15
C THR A 126 2.37 -13.35 -4.22
N LEU A 127 1.41 -13.99 -3.55
CA LEU A 127 1.23 -15.44 -3.64
C LEU A 127 0.58 -15.81 -4.99
N SER A 128 1.08 -16.86 -5.62
CA SER A 128 0.45 -17.48 -6.79
C SER A 128 -0.86 -18.18 -6.42
N SER A 129 -1.73 -18.42 -7.39
CA SER A 129 -3.01 -19.13 -7.17
C SER A 129 -2.81 -20.49 -6.50
N LYS A 130 -1.74 -21.22 -6.85
CA LYS A 130 -1.40 -22.50 -6.24
C LYS A 130 -1.05 -22.35 -4.76
N GLU A 131 -0.28 -21.33 -4.40
CA GLU A 131 0.10 -21.06 -3.02
C GLU A 131 -1.09 -20.58 -2.19
N VAL A 132 -1.96 -19.75 -2.77
CA VAL A 132 -3.23 -19.31 -2.16
C VAL A 132 -4.09 -20.52 -1.81
N VAL A 133 -4.33 -21.41 -2.77
CA VAL A 133 -5.13 -22.64 -2.56
C VAL A 133 -4.51 -23.51 -1.47
N ASN A 134 -3.19 -23.75 -1.51
CA ASN A 134 -2.51 -24.55 -0.50
C ASN A 134 -2.60 -23.93 0.91
N LYS A 135 -2.48 -22.60 1.02
CA LYS A 135 -2.56 -21.90 2.30
C LYS A 135 -3.98 -21.88 2.86
N ILE A 136 -4.98 -21.78 1.99
CA ILE A 136 -6.39 -21.94 2.39
C ILE A 136 -6.63 -23.38 2.87
N ALA A 137 -6.24 -24.38 2.09
CA ALA A 137 -6.45 -25.80 2.42
C ALA A 137 -5.78 -26.19 3.74
N SER A 138 -4.51 -25.81 3.95
CA SER A 138 -3.78 -26.09 5.20
C SER A 138 -4.40 -25.42 6.43
N THR A 139 -4.98 -24.22 6.28
CA THR A 139 -5.74 -23.59 7.36
C THR A 139 -6.99 -24.41 7.72
N THR A 140 -7.66 -24.96 6.70
CA THR A 140 -8.88 -25.76 6.86
C THR A 140 -8.61 -27.13 7.50
N SER A 141 -7.51 -27.80 7.14
CA SER A 141 -7.16 -29.12 7.67
C SER A 141 -6.75 -29.13 9.16
N ASN A 142 -6.38 -27.99 9.75
CA ASN A 142 -6.05 -27.89 11.18
C ASN A 142 -7.28 -27.82 12.11
N TYR A 143 -8.49 -27.77 11.56
CA TYR A 143 -9.75 -27.73 12.31
C TYR A 143 -10.50 -29.06 12.21
N ASN A 144 -10.01 -30.10 12.90
CA ASN A 144 -10.65 -31.42 12.95
C ASN A 144 -11.94 -31.48 13.82
N SER A 145 -12.65 -30.37 13.97
CA SER A 145 -13.90 -30.30 14.75
C SER A 145 -14.99 -29.45 14.10
N VAL A 146 -14.92 -29.24 12.78
CA VAL A 146 -15.86 -28.40 12.03
C VAL A 146 -16.63 -29.28 11.06
N THR A 147 -17.95 -29.14 11.06
CA THR A 147 -18.87 -29.94 10.26
C THR A 147 -18.65 -29.65 8.77
N SER A 148 -18.81 -30.64 7.88
CA SER A 148 -18.55 -30.46 6.44
C SER A 148 -19.32 -29.29 5.80
N GLN A 149 -20.46 -28.91 6.37
CA GLN A 149 -21.28 -27.76 5.94
C GLN A 149 -20.63 -26.40 6.28
N GLU A 150 -20.09 -26.24 7.48
CA GLU A 150 -19.40 -25.00 7.89
C GLU A 150 -18.11 -24.78 7.10
N LEU A 151 -17.44 -25.87 6.70
CA LEU A 151 -16.28 -25.80 5.80
C LEU A 151 -16.66 -25.31 4.40
N LEU A 152 -17.78 -25.80 3.86
CA LEU A 152 -18.29 -25.35 2.56
C LEU A 152 -18.68 -23.88 2.59
N GLU A 153 -19.41 -23.43 3.61
CA GLU A 153 -19.80 -22.03 3.76
C GLU A 153 -18.58 -21.10 3.88
N ARG A 154 -17.56 -21.52 4.64
CA ARG A 154 -16.32 -20.74 4.79
C ARG A 154 -15.47 -20.72 3.52
N LEU A 155 -15.51 -21.80 2.73
CA LEU A 155 -14.90 -21.85 1.40
C LEU A 155 -15.62 -20.91 0.44
N GLU A 156 -16.95 -20.98 0.37
CA GLU A 156 -17.79 -20.11 -0.45
C GLU A 156 -17.52 -18.63 -0.16
N LYS A 157 -17.50 -18.25 1.12
CA LYS A 157 -17.18 -16.88 1.55
C LYS A 157 -15.78 -16.44 1.12
N LYS A 158 -14.79 -17.34 1.17
CA LYS A 158 -13.41 -17.04 0.70
C LYS A 158 -13.34 -16.91 -0.82
N THR A 159 -14.03 -17.75 -1.57
CA THR A 159 -14.10 -17.62 -3.03
C THR A 159 -14.73 -16.30 -3.43
N GLU A 160 -15.77 -15.86 -2.73
CA GLU A 160 -16.40 -14.56 -2.97
C GLU A 160 -15.42 -13.41 -2.71
N GLN A 161 -14.71 -13.44 -1.58
CA GLN A 161 -13.67 -12.45 -1.26
C GLN A 161 -12.56 -12.39 -2.32
N ILE A 162 -12.11 -13.54 -2.83
CA ILE A 162 -11.11 -13.60 -3.90
C ILE A 162 -11.65 -12.94 -5.17
N TYR A 163 -12.90 -13.22 -5.52
CA TYR A 163 -13.51 -12.74 -6.75
C TYR A 163 -13.70 -11.21 -6.74
N GLU A 164 -14.22 -10.66 -5.65
CA GLU A 164 -14.37 -9.22 -5.46
C GLU A 164 -13.02 -8.49 -5.55
N GLU A 165 -12.00 -9.06 -4.93
CA GLU A 165 -10.68 -8.42 -4.90
C GLU A 165 -9.94 -8.51 -6.24
N LEU A 166 -10.25 -9.53 -7.05
CA LEU A 166 -9.81 -9.62 -8.45
C LEU A 166 -10.42 -8.50 -9.29
N ILE A 167 -11.73 -8.27 -9.15
CA ILE A 167 -12.45 -7.21 -9.89
C ILE A 167 -11.88 -5.84 -9.51
N ARG A 168 -11.70 -5.58 -8.21
CA ARG A 168 -11.12 -4.32 -7.72
C ARG A 168 -9.72 -4.10 -8.30
N SER A 169 -8.86 -5.12 -8.26
CA SER A 169 -7.50 -5.03 -8.82
C SER A 169 -7.50 -4.73 -10.32
N GLN A 170 -8.36 -5.39 -11.10
CA GLN A 170 -8.46 -5.14 -12.54
C GLN A 170 -8.89 -3.70 -12.84
N LYS A 171 -9.85 -3.18 -12.07
CA LYS A 171 -10.34 -1.81 -12.23
C LYS A 171 -9.27 -0.78 -11.90
N GLU A 172 -8.57 -0.94 -10.77
CA GLU A 172 -7.46 -0.07 -10.38
C GLU A 172 -6.35 -0.07 -11.43
N HIS A 173 -5.98 -1.26 -11.94
CA HIS A 173 -4.96 -1.37 -12.98
C HIS A 173 -5.39 -0.71 -14.31
N GLU A 174 -6.67 -0.79 -14.67
CA GLU A 174 -7.21 -0.12 -15.85
C GLU A 174 -7.22 1.41 -15.69
N GLU A 175 -7.56 1.91 -14.50
CA GLU A 175 -7.53 3.34 -14.17
C GLU A 175 -6.11 3.90 -14.18
N GLU A 176 -5.13 3.19 -13.61
CA GLU A 176 -3.71 3.55 -13.68
C GLU A 176 -3.21 3.60 -15.13
N LEU A 177 -3.55 2.59 -15.94
CA LEU A 177 -3.15 2.54 -17.35
C LEU A 177 -3.76 3.72 -18.14
N LYS A 178 -5.02 4.09 -17.85
CA LYS A 178 -5.67 5.27 -18.44
C LYS A 178 -4.98 6.56 -18.03
N ALA A 179 -4.62 6.70 -16.76
CA ALA A 179 -3.91 7.87 -16.25
C ALA A 179 -2.53 8.04 -16.92
N GLN A 180 -1.75 6.95 -17.03
CA GLN A 180 -0.44 6.95 -17.70
C GLN A 180 -0.55 7.32 -19.19
N LYS A 181 -1.52 6.75 -19.91
CA LYS A 181 -1.77 7.10 -21.31
C LYS A 181 -2.13 8.57 -21.48
N LEU A 182 -2.97 9.11 -20.59
CA LEU A 182 -3.36 10.52 -20.62
C LEU A 182 -2.17 11.46 -20.35
N GLU A 183 -1.31 11.10 -19.41
CA GLU A 183 -0.10 11.85 -19.09
C GLU A 183 0.88 11.84 -20.27
N HIS A 184 1.14 10.67 -20.85
CA HIS A 184 1.96 10.52 -22.05
C HIS A 184 1.42 11.33 -23.24
N ASP A 185 0.11 11.32 -23.47
CA ASP A 185 -0.52 12.13 -24.52
C ASP A 185 -0.36 13.63 -24.29
N LYS A 186 -0.41 14.09 -23.03
CA LYS A 186 -0.18 15.50 -22.68
C LYS A 186 1.27 15.90 -22.94
N GLU A 187 2.22 15.05 -22.55
CA GLU A 187 3.65 15.27 -22.83
C GLU A 187 3.92 15.34 -24.33
N LEU A 188 3.33 14.42 -25.11
CA LEU A 188 3.51 14.36 -26.55
C LEU A 188 2.91 15.58 -27.26
N LYS A 189 1.75 16.07 -26.80
CA LYS A 189 1.16 17.35 -27.27
C LYS A 189 2.03 18.55 -26.89
N SER A 190 2.57 18.58 -25.68
CA SER A 190 3.48 19.64 -25.21
C SER A 190 4.76 19.68 -26.04
N ALA A 191 5.39 18.54 -26.27
CA ALA A 191 6.60 18.41 -27.09
C ALA A 191 6.37 18.85 -28.54
N LYS A 192 5.25 18.44 -29.16
CA LYS A 192 4.87 18.91 -30.50
C LYS A 192 4.68 20.42 -30.56
N ARG A 193 4.03 21.01 -29.55
CA ARG A 193 3.78 22.46 -29.47
C ARG A 193 5.09 23.24 -29.31
N SER A 194 6.02 22.72 -28.50
CA SER A 194 7.37 23.25 -28.31
C SER A 194 8.17 23.20 -29.62
N ASN A 195 8.26 22.04 -30.28
CA ASN A 195 8.97 21.89 -31.54
C ASN A 195 8.43 22.81 -32.63
N TRP A 196 7.10 22.93 -32.74
CA TRP A 196 6.47 23.84 -33.70
C TRP A 196 6.82 25.31 -33.42
N PHE A 197 6.84 25.71 -32.15
CA PHE A 197 7.25 27.06 -31.75
C PHE A 197 8.71 27.35 -32.14
N PHE A 198 9.64 26.43 -31.87
CA PHE A 198 11.05 26.60 -32.24
C PHE A 198 11.27 26.66 -33.76
N CYS A 199 10.54 25.87 -34.55
CA CYS A 199 10.60 25.94 -36.01
C CYS A 199 10.19 27.32 -36.52
N ILE A 200 9.06 27.88 -36.03
CA ILE A 200 8.61 29.22 -36.44
C ILE A 200 9.61 30.28 -36.00
N LEU A 201 10.10 30.20 -34.77
CA LEU A 201 11.08 31.15 -34.24
C LEU A 201 12.37 31.14 -35.08
N SER A 202 12.87 29.97 -35.46
CA SER A 202 14.05 29.83 -36.33
C SER A 202 13.85 30.42 -37.72
N ALA A 203 12.66 30.25 -38.31
CA ALA A 203 12.35 30.80 -39.63
C ALA A 203 12.25 32.34 -39.62
N VAL A 204 11.66 32.91 -38.58
CA VAL A 204 11.54 34.37 -38.40
C VAL A 204 12.92 35.00 -38.17
N ILE A 205 13.75 34.41 -37.30
CA ILE A 205 15.11 34.88 -37.05
C ILE A 205 15.96 34.76 -38.32
N GLY A 206 15.87 33.65 -39.04
CA GLY A 206 16.59 33.44 -40.31
C GLY A 206 16.21 34.46 -41.38
N TYR A 207 14.91 34.76 -41.55
CA TYR A 207 14.45 35.78 -42.50
C TYR A 207 14.90 37.19 -42.09
N GLY A 208 14.87 37.51 -40.80
CA GLY A 208 15.35 38.79 -40.27
C GLY A 208 16.84 39.00 -40.54
N LEU A 209 17.68 38.02 -40.17
CA LEU A 209 19.12 38.08 -40.37
C LEU A 209 19.51 38.10 -41.86
N GLY A 210 18.80 37.36 -42.71
CA GLY A 210 19.02 37.35 -44.16
C GLY A 210 18.62 38.63 -44.89
N LYS A 211 18.01 39.61 -44.20
CA LYS A 211 17.80 40.97 -44.73
C LYS A 211 18.91 41.97 -44.37
N PHE A 212 19.78 41.62 -43.42
CA PHE A 212 20.89 42.46 -42.97
C PHE A 212 22.25 42.03 -43.53
N PHE A 213 22.30 40.93 -44.30
CA PHE A 213 23.43 40.46 -45.10
C PHE A 213 22.99 40.35 -46.56
#